data_AF-A0A7X9ABX5-F1
#
_entry.id   AF-A0A7X9ABX5-F1
#
_cell.length_a   1.000
_cell.length_b   1.000
_cell.length_c   1.000
_cell.angle_alpha   90.00
_cell.angle_beta   90.00
_cell.angle_gamma   90.00
#
_symmetry.space_group_name_H-M   'P 1'
#
loop_
_entity.id
_entity.type
_entity.pdbx_description
1 polymer ?
#
loop_
_entity_poly.entity_id
_entity_poly.type
_entity_poly.pdbx_seq_one_letter_code
_entity_poly.pdbx_strand_id
1 'polypeptide(L)'
;MDIFLQGLAQIANVSTIVWMAIGSVLGIILGALPGLTATMGIALMMPISFQLPTATGIGLLLAVYCGAVSGASIPAILIGIPGNPNAIATVEDGLLMTKKGKAGEALGGAVVASFIGGIGSLLVLVLFSPLVARLTLAFGPAEKTTLALVGLVIIASVSGNNILKGLLMGAFGMALAFLGTDPFSNQLRIPFAKALATTPLSKGLDLTSTLIGLFGISQVFFELSKRFEKAQKVEPIKIDKVFPSFKKLVSMWKIIFSSLGIGTLIGAIPGTGASIAVFMAYNSAKTITENSKGKLEPLGSGSLEGVFAPEVANNAVTGGALIPALALGIPGDAATAVLIGALMVKGVTPGFHLFATNMALVYAIFTTMLIVNIYMALFQLLGVRLYPKVLSVPQEI
;
A
#
# COMPACT_ATOMS: atom_id res chain seq x y z
N MET A 1 13.88 -6.31 25.31
CA MET A 1 14.16 -4.87 25.16
C MET A 1 15.26 -4.64 24.12
N ASP A 2 16.36 -5.41 24.18
CA ASP A 2 17.52 -5.21 23.32
C ASP A 2 17.25 -5.37 21.82
N ILE A 3 16.47 -6.37 21.40
CA ILE A 3 16.12 -6.58 19.98
C ILE A 3 15.29 -5.42 19.41
N PHE A 4 14.42 -4.82 20.24
CA PHE A 4 13.67 -3.63 19.86
C PHE A 4 14.59 -2.42 19.67
N LEU A 5 15.51 -2.19 20.61
CA LEU A 5 16.52 -1.13 20.51
C LEU A 5 17.44 -1.32 19.30
N GLN A 6 17.80 -2.56 18.95
CA GLN A 6 18.53 -2.87 17.72
C GLN A 6 17.73 -2.50 16.46
N GLY A 7 16.43 -2.83 16.42
CA GLY A 7 15.55 -2.43 15.33
C GLY A 7 15.45 -0.91 15.18
N LEU A 8 15.35 -0.18 16.30
CA LEU A 8 15.40 1.29 16.29
C LEU A 8 16.74 1.81 15.75
N ALA A 9 17.85 1.24 16.20
CA ALA A 9 19.19 1.65 15.76
C ALA A 9 19.39 1.48 14.23
N GLN A 10 18.76 0.46 13.62
CA GLN A 10 18.83 0.25 12.16
C GLN A 10 18.21 1.38 11.34
N ILE A 11 17.23 2.10 11.91
CA ILE A 11 16.50 3.16 11.19
C ILE A 11 16.76 4.57 11.75
N ALA A 12 17.37 4.68 12.93
CA ALA A 12 17.68 5.96 13.58
C ALA A 12 18.82 6.73 12.89
N ASN A 13 19.44 6.18 11.85
CA ASN A 13 20.47 6.88 11.11
C ASN A 13 19.87 7.94 10.16
N VAL A 14 20.63 9.02 9.95
CA VAL A 14 20.19 10.18 9.16
C VAL A 14 19.80 9.78 7.74
N SER A 15 20.54 8.85 7.12
CA SER A 15 20.26 8.37 5.77
C SER A 15 18.88 7.73 5.68
N THR A 16 18.54 6.81 6.58
CA THR A 16 17.22 6.15 6.62
C THR A 16 16.10 7.16 6.81
N ILE A 17 16.29 8.11 7.73
CA ILE A 17 15.31 9.17 7.99
C ILE A 17 15.03 10.00 6.73
N VAL A 18 16.08 10.42 6.03
CA VAL A 18 15.97 11.18 4.78
C VAL A 18 15.31 10.37 3.68
N TRP A 19 15.69 9.10 3.51
CA TRP A 19 15.08 8.22 2.49
C TRP A 19 13.61 7.92 2.77
N MET A 20 13.21 7.77 4.03
CA MET A 20 11.79 7.67 4.39
C MET A 20 11.06 8.97 4.05
N ALA A 21 11.65 10.14 4.32
CA ALA A 21 11.04 11.42 3.98
C ALA A 21 10.87 11.59 2.45
N ILE A 22 11.91 11.31 1.68
CA ILE A 22 11.88 11.31 0.20
C ILE A 22 10.81 10.34 -0.29
N GLY A 23 10.79 9.11 0.23
CA GLY A 23 9.82 8.10 -0.12
C GLY A 23 8.38 8.53 0.16
N SER A 24 8.11 9.18 1.29
CA SER A 24 6.77 9.70 1.61
C SER A 24 6.34 10.78 0.62
N VAL A 25 7.23 11.73 0.29
CA VAL A 25 6.93 12.79 -0.70
C VAL A 25 6.67 12.19 -2.09
N LEU A 26 7.55 11.31 -2.55
CA LEU A 26 7.39 10.63 -3.84
C LEU A 26 6.13 9.79 -3.87
N GLY A 27 5.85 9.04 -2.79
CA GLY A 27 4.61 8.29 -2.63
C GLY A 27 3.38 9.18 -2.79
N ILE A 28 3.32 10.31 -2.08
CA ILE A 28 2.20 11.25 -2.19
C ILE A 28 2.03 11.76 -3.62
N ILE A 29 3.13 12.14 -4.28
CA ILE A 29 3.10 12.62 -5.67
C ILE A 29 2.57 11.52 -6.60
N LEU A 30 3.12 10.32 -6.52
CA LEU A 30 2.72 9.18 -7.35
C LEU A 30 1.27 8.80 -7.12
N GLY A 31 0.82 8.78 -5.85
CA GLY A 31 -0.57 8.54 -5.51
C GLY A 31 -1.51 9.62 -6.02
N ALA A 32 -1.08 10.88 -6.09
CA ALA A 32 -1.88 11.98 -6.61
C ALA A 32 -1.99 12.00 -8.15
N LEU A 33 -1.16 11.24 -8.87
CA LEU A 33 -1.19 11.18 -10.32
C LEU A 33 -2.15 10.08 -10.82
N PRO A 34 -3.18 10.41 -11.61
CA PRO A 34 -4.15 9.44 -12.10
C PRO A 34 -3.52 8.24 -12.83
N GLY A 35 -3.75 7.06 -12.26
CA GLY A 35 -3.31 5.80 -12.83
C GLY A 35 -1.85 5.45 -12.55
N LEU A 36 -1.15 6.15 -11.64
CA LEU A 36 0.05 5.63 -11.01
C LEU A 36 -0.34 5.01 -9.67
N THR A 37 -0.37 3.68 -9.62
CA THR A 37 -0.79 2.95 -8.42
C THR A 37 0.33 2.89 -7.38
N ALA A 38 -0.01 2.60 -6.11
CA ALA A 38 0.98 2.37 -5.06
C ALA A 38 1.95 1.24 -5.43
N THR A 39 1.44 0.17 -6.05
CA THR A 39 2.22 -0.94 -6.58
C THR A 39 3.29 -0.46 -7.58
N MET A 40 2.90 0.43 -8.49
CA MET A 40 3.82 0.99 -9.48
C MET A 40 4.88 1.87 -8.82
N GLY A 41 4.49 2.71 -7.85
CA GLY A 41 5.44 3.56 -7.15
C GLY A 41 6.51 2.77 -6.40
N ILE A 42 6.12 1.68 -5.72
CA ILE A 42 7.07 0.77 -5.06
C ILE A 42 8.01 0.15 -6.10
N ALA A 43 7.47 -0.30 -7.23
CA ALA A 43 8.26 -0.91 -8.28
C ALA A 43 9.28 0.06 -8.90
N LEU A 44 8.91 1.31 -9.14
CA LEU A 44 9.81 2.35 -9.67
C LEU A 44 10.95 2.69 -8.69
N MET A 45 10.69 2.62 -7.39
CA MET A 45 11.68 2.91 -6.35
C MET A 45 12.52 1.69 -5.95
N MET A 46 12.16 0.50 -6.41
CA MET A 46 12.85 -0.74 -6.11
C MET A 46 14.33 -0.76 -6.54
N PRO A 47 14.72 -0.29 -7.74
CA PRO A 47 16.12 -0.24 -8.15
C PRO A 47 16.99 0.64 -7.24
N ILE A 48 16.40 1.73 -6.72
CA ILE A 48 17.06 2.63 -5.76
C ILE A 48 17.17 1.93 -4.41
N SER A 49 16.08 1.29 -3.95
CA SER A 49 16.04 0.53 -2.70
C SER A 49 17.13 -0.53 -2.62
N PHE A 50 17.45 -1.21 -3.73
CA PHE A 50 18.49 -2.26 -3.76
C PHE A 50 19.90 -1.76 -3.49
N GLN A 51 20.19 -0.50 -3.79
CA GLN A 51 21.49 0.13 -3.51
C GLN A 51 21.63 0.57 -2.04
N LEU A 52 20.54 0.55 -1.28
CA LEU A 52 20.49 0.99 0.11
C LEU A 52 20.58 -0.20 1.08
N PRO A 53 21.07 0.01 2.31
CA PRO A 53 20.98 -1.00 3.38
C PRO A 53 19.56 -1.53 3.55
N THR A 54 19.40 -2.78 3.98
CA THR A 54 18.10 -3.47 3.96
C THR A 54 16.99 -2.70 4.68
N ALA A 55 17.22 -2.26 5.92
CA ALA A 55 16.23 -1.47 6.66
C ALA A 55 15.91 -0.13 5.97
N THR A 56 16.91 0.56 5.42
CA THR A 56 16.75 1.83 4.70
C THR A 56 15.96 1.67 3.40
N GLY A 57 16.31 0.66 2.60
CA GLY A 57 15.64 0.37 1.34
C GLY A 57 14.20 -0.07 1.53
N ILE A 58 13.92 -0.92 2.53
CA ILE A 58 12.53 -1.28 2.89
C ILE A 58 11.79 -0.07 3.46
N GLY A 59 12.49 0.77 4.23
CA GLY A 59 11.98 2.06 4.71
C GLY A 59 11.48 2.97 3.60
N LEU A 60 12.28 3.15 2.54
CA LEU A 60 11.90 3.89 1.34
C LEU A 60 10.63 3.32 0.69
N LEU A 61 10.56 2.01 0.51
CA LEU A 61 9.42 1.37 -0.17
C LEU A 61 8.12 1.45 0.65
N LEU A 62 8.20 1.28 1.97
CA LEU A 62 7.06 1.48 2.87
C LEU A 62 6.60 2.94 2.90
N ALA A 63 7.56 3.88 2.82
CA ALA A 63 7.26 5.31 2.72
C ALA A 63 6.48 5.65 1.45
N VAL A 64 6.89 5.09 0.31
CA VAL A 64 6.19 5.22 -0.97
C VAL A 64 4.82 4.57 -0.90
N TYR A 65 4.70 3.39 -0.29
CA TYR A 65 3.43 2.67 -0.13
C TYR A 65 2.40 3.51 0.62
N CYS A 66 2.70 3.95 1.85
CA CYS A 66 1.77 4.75 2.65
C CYS A 66 1.50 6.12 2.02
N GLY A 67 2.53 6.76 1.45
CA GLY A 67 2.39 8.02 0.75
C GLY A 67 1.44 7.93 -0.44
N ALA A 68 1.57 6.88 -1.27
CA ALA A 68 0.74 6.69 -2.46
C ALA A 68 -0.70 6.29 -2.12
N VAL A 69 -0.89 5.46 -1.08
CA VAL A 69 -2.22 5.06 -0.61
C VAL A 69 -3.04 6.26 -0.16
N SER A 70 -2.43 7.15 0.63
CA SER A 70 -3.10 8.34 1.13
C SER A 70 -3.15 9.47 0.09
N GLY A 71 -2.10 9.65 -0.73
CA GLY A 71 -2.03 10.69 -1.76
C GLY A 71 -3.11 10.57 -2.84
N ALA A 72 -3.66 9.37 -3.06
CA ALA A 72 -4.78 9.12 -3.97
C ALA A 72 -6.06 9.92 -3.65
N SER A 73 -6.24 10.33 -2.39
CA SER A 73 -7.36 11.16 -1.93
C SER A 73 -7.30 12.59 -2.48
N ILE A 74 -6.11 13.12 -2.78
CA ILE A 74 -5.92 14.50 -3.24
C ILE A 74 -6.68 14.77 -4.54
N PRO A 75 -6.43 14.02 -5.64
CA PRO A 75 -7.17 14.23 -6.88
C PRO A 75 -8.63 13.74 -6.77
N ALA A 76 -8.92 12.75 -5.90
CA ALA A 76 -10.29 12.31 -5.63
C ALA A 76 -11.16 13.45 -5.08
N ILE A 77 -10.62 14.23 -4.13
CA ILE A 77 -11.31 15.35 -3.49
C ILE A 77 -11.36 16.57 -4.41
N LEU A 78 -10.26 16.90 -5.09
CA LEU A 78 -10.15 18.16 -5.84
C LEU A 78 -10.81 18.12 -7.21
N ILE A 79 -10.70 17.00 -7.92
CA ILE A 79 -11.14 16.88 -9.33
C ILE A 79 -12.06 15.69 -9.58
N GLY A 80 -12.29 14.83 -8.58
CA GLY A 80 -13.20 13.68 -8.70
C GLY A 80 -12.65 12.52 -9.50
N ILE A 81 -11.36 12.56 -9.85
CA ILE A 81 -10.66 11.49 -10.54
C ILE A 81 -9.65 10.92 -9.55
N PRO A 82 -9.94 9.78 -8.90
CA PRO A 82 -9.05 9.24 -7.88
C PRO A 82 -7.73 8.80 -8.52
N GLY A 83 -6.62 9.03 -7.81
CA GLY A 83 -5.30 8.63 -8.31
C GLY A 83 -5.15 7.11 -8.42
N ASN A 84 -5.81 6.40 -7.52
CA ASN A 84 -5.81 4.94 -7.41
C ASN A 84 -7.23 4.47 -7.03
N PRO A 85 -7.69 3.28 -7.51
CA PRO A 85 -8.97 2.68 -7.14
C PRO A 85 -9.34 2.63 -5.65
N ASN A 86 -8.37 2.78 -4.75
CA ASN A 86 -8.59 2.81 -3.30
C ASN A 86 -9.22 4.12 -2.80
N ALA A 87 -9.21 5.21 -3.56
CA ALA A 87 -9.81 6.50 -3.17
C ALA A 87 -11.18 6.75 -3.83
N ILE A 88 -11.77 5.74 -4.49
CA ILE A 88 -13.01 5.90 -5.27
C ILE A 88 -14.21 6.33 -4.40
N ALA A 89 -14.36 5.74 -3.21
CA ALA A 89 -15.46 6.08 -2.29
C ALA A 89 -15.31 7.51 -1.72
N THR A 90 -14.07 8.02 -1.65
CA THR A 90 -13.77 9.38 -1.19
C THR A 90 -14.26 10.45 -2.17
N VAL A 91 -14.39 10.11 -3.47
CA VAL A 91 -14.87 11.03 -4.51
C VAL A 91 -16.29 11.53 -4.21
N GLU A 92 -17.17 10.64 -3.74
CA GLU A 92 -18.61 10.89 -3.54
C GLU A 92 -18.86 12.16 -2.72
N ASP A 93 -18.32 12.22 -1.50
CA ASP A 93 -18.44 13.40 -0.65
C ASP A 93 -17.30 14.41 -0.87
N GLY A 94 -16.09 13.95 -1.19
CA GLY A 94 -14.91 14.81 -1.34
C GLY A 94 -15.06 15.85 -2.44
N LEU A 95 -15.52 15.44 -3.62
CA LEU A 95 -15.76 16.34 -4.74
C LEU A 95 -16.90 17.33 -4.42
N LEU A 96 -17.95 16.87 -3.75
CA LEU A 96 -19.06 17.73 -3.34
C LEU A 96 -18.62 18.77 -2.30
N MET A 97 -17.75 18.40 -1.36
CA MET A 97 -17.13 19.35 -0.42
C MET A 97 -16.31 20.41 -1.15
N THR A 98 -15.51 20.00 -2.14
CA THR A 98 -14.73 20.94 -2.97
C THR A 98 -15.66 21.91 -3.72
N LYS A 99 -16.73 21.42 -4.35
CA LYS A 99 -17.74 22.26 -5.03
C LYS A 99 -18.45 23.24 -4.08
N LYS A 100 -18.52 22.93 -2.79
CA LYS A 100 -19.06 23.81 -1.74
C LYS A 100 -18.04 24.77 -1.14
N GLY A 101 -16.82 24.84 -1.69
CA GLY A 101 -15.73 25.68 -1.16
C GLY A 101 -15.10 25.13 0.12
N LYS A 102 -15.35 23.86 0.47
CA LYS A 102 -14.80 23.18 1.67
C LYS A 102 -13.62 22.24 1.35
N ALA A 103 -12.91 22.49 0.25
CA ALA A 103 -11.79 21.65 -0.19
C ALA A 103 -10.69 21.50 0.88
N GLY A 104 -10.37 22.58 1.60
CA GLY A 104 -9.38 22.54 2.69
C GLY A 104 -9.79 21.60 3.82
N GLU A 105 -11.07 21.62 4.22
CA GLU A 105 -11.61 20.76 5.28
C GLU A 105 -11.65 19.30 4.84
N ALA A 106 -12.00 19.04 3.57
CA ALA A 106 -11.97 17.70 2.99
C ALA A 106 -10.55 17.14 2.94
N LEU A 107 -9.58 17.91 2.42
CA LEU A 107 -8.18 17.49 2.32
C LEU A 107 -7.57 17.24 3.70
N GLY A 108 -7.62 18.20 4.62
CA GLY A 108 -7.04 17.98 5.94
C GLY A 108 -7.80 16.93 6.76
N GLY A 109 -9.10 16.78 6.54
CA GLY A 109 -9.90 15.66 7.02
C GLY A 109 -9.36 14.31 6.55
N ALA A 110 -9.09 14.18 5.24
CA ALA A 110 -8.49 12.98 4.65
C ALA A 110 -7.09 12.68 5.20
N VAL A 111 -6.26 13.71 5.43
CA VAL A 111 -4.93 13.51 6.05
C VAL A 111 -5.07 12.97 7.48
N VAL A 112 -5.94 13.57 8.29
CA VAL A 112 -6.16 13.13 9.68
C VAL A 112 -6.75 11.72 9.72
N ALA A 113 -7.72 11.43 8.86
CA ALA A 113 -8.29 10.10 8.69
C ALA A 113 -7.22 9.06 8.29
N SER A 114 -6.37 9.42 7.33
CA SER A 114 -5.26 8.58 6.87
C SER A 114 -4.28 8.26 7.99
N PHE A 115 -3.88 9.28 8.75
CA PHE A 115 -3.00 9.12 9.90
C PHE A 115 -3.60 8.19 10.97
N ILE A 116 -4.88 8.39 11.32
CA ILE A 116 -5.57 7.55 12.31
C ILE A 116 -5.67 6.09 11.82
N GLY A 117 -6.03 5.88 10.56
CA GLY A 117 -6.08 4.53 9.97
C GLY A 117 -4.73 3.84 9.93
N GLY A 118 -3.69 4.56 9.52
CA GLY A 118 -2.32 4.05 9.45
C GLY A 118 -1.75 3.69 10.83
N ILE A 119 -1.89 4.58 11.81
CA ILE A 119 -1.44 4.31 13.19
C ILE A 119 -2.28 3.20 13.84
N GLY A 120 -3.60 3.23 13.67
CA GLY A 120 -4.48 2.22 14.26
C GLY A 120 -4.18 0.82 13.73
N SER A 121 -3.98 0.67 12.41
CA SER A 121 -3.64 -0.62 11.81
C SER A 121 -2.22 -1.07 12.11
N LEU A 122 -1.28 -0.14 12.32
CA LEU A 122 0.06 -0.46 12.83
C LEU A 122 0.00 -1.15 14.20
N LEU A 123 -0.86 -0.69 15.11
CA LEU A 123 -1.02 -1.34 16.42
C LEU A 123 -1.50 -2.79 16.25
N VAL A 124 -2.46 -3.02 15.37
CA VAL A 124 -2.94 -4.38 15.05
C VAL A 124 -1.82 -5.20 14.40
N LEU A 125 -1.06 -4.63 13.48
CA LEU A 125 0.09 -5.27 12.84
C LEU A 125 1.13 -5.75 13.86
N VAL A 126 1.54 -4.88 14.78
CA VAL A 126 2.52 -5.19 15.84
C VAL A 126 2.03 -6.29 16.75
N LEU A 127 0.73 -6.31 17.08
CA LEU A 127 0.14 -7.30 17.99
C LEU A 127 -0.08 -8.66 17.30
N PHE A 128 -0.63 -8.67 16.09
CA PHE A 128 -1.11 -9.89 15.45
C PHE A 128 -0.08 -10.53 14.51
N SER A 129 0.80 -9.80 13.84
CA SER A 129 1.76 -10.43 12.92
C SER A 129 2.71 -11.43 13.60
N PRO A 130 3.25 -11.19 14.81
CA PRO A 130 4.06 -12.20 15.49
C PRO A 130 3.23 -13.42 15.91
N LEU A 131 1.96 -13.21 16.29
CA LEU A 131 1.05 -14.30 16.66
C LEU A 131 0.75 -15.19 15.45
N VAL A 132 0.39 -14.59 14.32
CA VAL A 132 0.14 -15.29 13.07
C VAL A 132 1.40 -16.02 12.59
N ALA A 133 2.57 -15.41 12.71
CA ALA A 133 3.83 -16.06 12.33
C ALA A 133 4.08 -17.33 13.16
N ARG A 134 3.82 -17.30 14.48
CA ARG A 134 3.94 -18.47 15.36
C ARG A 134 2.97 -19.59 15.00
N LEU A 135 1.77 -19.29 14.51
CA LEU A 135 0.83 -20.33 14.08
C LEU A 135 1.40 -21.20 12.95
N THR A 136 2.25 -20.64 12.08
CA THR A 136 2.87 -21.41 11.00
C THR A 136 3.90 -22.44 11.48
N LEU A 137 4.36 -22.37 12.74
CA LEU A 137 5.17 -23.43 13.33
C LEU A 137 4.40 -24.74 13.48
N ALA A 138 3.09 -24.66 13.69
CA ALA A 138 2.23 -25.82 13.80
C ALA A 138 1.93 -26.46 12.43
N PHE A 139 2.33 -25.84 11.32
CA PHE A 139 2.05 -26.32 9.98
C PHE A 139 3.08 -27.38 9.56
N GLY A 140 2.58 -28.54 9.18
CA GLY A 140 3.35 -29.60 8.54
C GLY A 140 3.64 -29.29 7.07
N PRO A 141 4.29 -30.23 6.37
CA PRO A 141 4.58 -30.09 4.94
C PRO A 141 3.33 -29.87 4.08
N ALA A 142 2.24 -30.59 4.37
CA ALA A 142 0.98 -30.49 3.63
C ALA A 142 0.36 -29.10 3.77
N GLU A 143 0.26 -28.57 4.99
CA GLU A 143 -0.29 -27.24 5.26
C GLU A 143 0.56 -26.14 4.60
N LYS A 144 1.88 -26.29 4.58
CA LYS A 144 2.79 -25.36 3.89
C LYS A 144 2.61 -25.41 2.37
N THR A 145 2.43 -26.58 1.77
CA THR A 145 2.10 -26.71 0.35
C THR A 145 0.75 -26.07 0.04
N THR A 146 -0.28 -26.32 0.84
CA THR A 146 -1.59 -25.68 0.69
C THR A 146 -1.48 -24.16 0.82
N LEU A 147 -0.72 -23.66 1.79
CA LEU A 147 -0.50 -22.23 1.99
C LEU A 147 0.16 -21.58 0.77
N ALA A 148 1.17 -22.24 0.17
CA ALA A 148 1.80 -21.77 -1.06
C ALA A 148 0.84 -21.77 -2.26
N LEU A 149 0.02 -22.82 -2.42
CA LEU A 149 -1.00 -22.88 -3.47
C LEU A 149 -2.07 -21.80 -3.30
N VAL A 150 -2.53 -21.58 -2.06
CA VAL A 150 -3.47 -20.51 -1.72
C VAL A 150 -2.86 -19.15 -2.06
N GLY A 151 -1.60 -18.90 -1.68
CA GLY A 151 -0.88 -17.68 -2.03
C GLY A 151 -0.78 -17.45 -3.54
N LEU A 152 -0.50 -18.49 -4.33
CA LEU A 152 -0.46 -18.42 -5.79
C LEU A 152 -1.84 -18.08 -6.38
N VAL A 153 -2.91 -18.72 -5.89
CA VAL A 153 -4.28 -18.42 -6.32
C VAL A 153 -4.67 -16.98 -5.98
N ILE A 154 -4.27 -16.49 -4.79
CA ILE A 154 -4.50 -15.11 -4.37
C ILE A 154 -3.77 -14.12 -5.27
N ILE A 155 -2.48 -14.35 -5.56
CA ILE A 155 -1.70 -13.48 -6.47
C ILE A 155 -2.37 -13.45 -7.85
N ALA A 156 -2.81 -14.60 -8.35
CA ALA A 156 -3.56 -14.70 -9.59
C ALA A 156 -4.91 -13.96 -9.53
N SER A 157 -5.65 -14.05 -8.44
CA SER A 157 -6.97 -13.40 -8.31
C SER A 157 -6.87 -11.88 -8.18
N VAL A 158 -5.74 -11.35 -7.68
CA VAL A 158 -5.48 -9.90 -7.61
C VAL A 158 -5.30 -9.26 -8.99
N SER A 159 -5.15 -10.05 -10.06
CA SER A 159 -4.91 -9.58 -11.44
C SER A 159 -6.11 -8.93 -12.15
N GLY A 160 -7.00 -8.25 -11.42
CA GLY A 160 -8.10 -7.47 -11.97
C GLY A 160 -9.27 -8.30 -12.50
N ASN A 161 -9.95 -7.81 -13.54
CA ASN A 161 -11.26 -8.33 -13.99
C ASN A 161 -11.24 -9.74 -14.61
N ASN A 162 -10.06 -10.34 -14.86
CA ASN A 162 -9.95 -11.65 -15.50
C ASN A 162 -9.02 -12.58 -14.72
N ILE A 163 -9.62 -13.32 -13.78
CA ILE A 163 -8.94 -14.32 -12.93
C ILE A 163 -8.19 -15.36 -13.79
N LEU A 164 -8.73 -15.75 -14.94
CA LEU A 164 -8.07 -16.72 -15.83
C LEU A 164 -6.75 -16.18 -16.36
N LYS A 165 -6.70 -14.90 -16.78
CA LYS A 165 -5.43 -14.26 -17.19
C LYS A 165 -4.43 -14.22 -16.03
N GLY A 166 -4.90 -13.89 -14.83
CA GLY A 166 -4.07 -13.90 -13.61
C GLY A 166 -3.51 -15.29 -13.31
N LEU A 167 -4.33 -16.34 -13.40
CA LEU A 167 -3.91 -17.73 -13.19
C LEU A 167 -2.91 -18.18 -14.26
N LEU A 168 -3.13 -17.82 -15.53
CA LEU A 168 -2.19 -18.11 -16.61
C LEU A 168 -0.85 -17.41 -16.41
N MET A 169 -0.85 -16.15 -15.95
CA MET A 169 0.38 -15.41 -15.63
C MET A 169 1.08 -15.96 -14.39
N GLY A 170 0.32 -16.40 -13.37
CA GLY A 170 0.86 -17.10 -12.21
C GLY A 170 1.50 -18.44 -12.60
N ALA A 171 0.83 -19.24 -13.44
CA ALA A 171 1.35 -20.49 -13.96
C ALA A 171 2.60 -20.28 -14.84
N PHE A 172 2.61 -19.22 -15.65
CA PHE A 172 3.77 -18.83 -16.44
C PHE A 172 4.95 -18.42 -15.55
N GLY A 173 4.72 -17.56 -14.55
CA GLY A 173 5.74 -17.19 -13.56
C GLY A 173 6.28 -18.40 -12.79
N MET A 174 5.41 -19.36 -12.43
CA MET A 174 5.82 -20.61 -11.80
C MET A 174 6.67 -21.47 -12.73
N ALA A 175 6.30 -21.59 -14.01
CA ALA A 175 7.10 -22.29 -15.02
C ALA A 175 8.51 -21.67 -15.15
N LEU A 176 8.60 -20.33 -15.12
CA LEU A 176 9.88 -19.62 -15.11
C LEU A 176 10.67 -19.82 -13.82
N ALA A 177 10.01 -19.91 -12.65
CA ALA A 177 10.65 -20.15 -11.36
C ALA A 177 11.25 -21.56 -11.21
N PHE A 178 10.88 -22.48 -12.10
CA PHE A 178 11.52 -23.79 -12.18
C PHE A 178 12.85 -23.78 -12.94
N LEU A 179 13.23 -22.68 -13.60
CA LEU A 179 14.56 -22.55 -14.20
C LEU A 179 15.62 -22.42 -13.11
N GLY A 180 16.69 -23.23 -13.20
CA GLY A 180 17.85 -23.15 -12.32
C GLY A 180 17.90 -24.23 -11.24
N THR A 181 18.60 -23.96 -10.15
CA THR A 181 18.75 -24.87 -9.01
C THR A 181 17.71 -24.60 -7.93
N ASP A 182 17.34 -25.66 -7.22
CA ASP A 182 16.63 -25.55 -5.95
C ASP A 182 17.52 -24.87 -4.91
N PRO A 183 17.14 -23.71 -4.35
CA PRO A 183 17.93 -23.04 -3.33
C PRO A 183 18.10 -23.85 -2.04
N PHE A 184 17.26 -24.87 -1.78
CA PHE A 184 17.35 -25.71 -0.58
C PHE A 184 18.24 -26.93 -0.77
N SER A 185 17.99 -27.74 -1.79
CA SER A 185 18.76 -28.97 -2.05
C SER A 185 19.93 -28.79 -3.02
N ASN A 186 20.05 -27.61 -3.65
CA ASN A 186 20.97 -27.30 -4.74
C ASN A 186 20.83 -28.25 -5.95
N GLN A 187 19.75 -29.02 -6.03
CA GLN A 187 19.46 -29.89 -7.16
C GLN A 187 18.84 -29.10 -8.31
N LEU A 188 19.12 -29.48 -9.55
CA LEU A 188 18.56 -28.79 -10.70
C LEU A 188 17.05 -29.04 -10.80
N ARG A 189 16.27 -27.95 -10.92
CA ARG A 189 14.83 -28.02 -11.19
C ARG A 189 14.66 -28.09 -12.72
N ILE A 190 13.99 -29.15 -13.21
CA ILE A 190 13.72 -29.51 -14.62
C ILE A 190 14.91 -30.09 -15.44
N PRO A 191 14.69 -31.10 -16.31
CA PRO A 191 15.73 -31.74 -17.15
C PRO A 191 16.16 -30.97 -18.42
N PHE A 192 15.74 -29.71 -18.64
CA PHE A 192 16.25 -28.89 -19.77
C PHE A 192 17.68 -28.36 -19.54
N ALA A 193 18.34 -28.84 -18.46
CA ALA A 193 19.73 -28.63 -18.11
C ALA A 193 20.66 -28.58 -19.31
N LYS A 194 20.58 -29.56 -20.22
CA LYS A 194 21.52 -29.68 -21.35
C LYS A 194 21.37 -28.56 -22.37
N ALA A 195 20.15 -28.06 -22.60
CA ALA A 195 19.89 -26.98 -23.55
C ALA A 195 20.20 -25.59 -22.95
N LEU A 196 19.99 -25.43 -21.64
CA LEU A 196 20.16 -24.15 -20.94
C LEU A 196 21.52 -24.02 -20.22
N ALA A 197 22.29 -25.09 -20.08
CA ALA A 197 23.58 -25.14 -19.36
C ALA A 197 24.60 -24.13 -19.89
N THR A 198 24.59 -23.84 -21.19
CA THR A 198 25.52 -22.88 -21.82
C THR A 198 25.02 -21.43 -21.76
N THR A 199 23.85 -21.19 -21.17
CA THR A 199 23.23 -19.87 -21.06
C THR A 199 23.24 -19.36 -19.62
N PRO A 200 23.11 -18.03 -19.38
CA PRO A 200 22.95 -17.48 -18.04
C PRO A 200 21.73 -18.04 -17.28
N LEU A 201 20.73 -18.58 -18.01
CA LEU A 201 19.52 -19.20 -17.45
C LEU A 201 19.79 -20.53 -16.74
N SER A 202 21.00 -21.09 -16.86
CA SER A 202 21.44 -22.26 -16.09
C SER A 202 21.38 -22.04 -14.58
N LYS A 203 21.54 -20.79 -14.12
CA LYS A 203 21.41 -20.39 -12.71
C LYS A 203 20.00 -19.95 -12.34
N GLY A 204 19.03 -20.08 -13.26
CA GLY A 204 17.69 -19.53 -13.14
C GLY A 204 17.61 -18.07 -13.56
N LEU A 205 16.46 -17.45 -13.29
CA LEU A 205 16.25 -16.03 -13.53
C LEU A 205 16.72 -15.21 -12.34
N ASP A 206 17.56 -14.21 -12.61
CA ASP A 206 17.92 -13.22 -11.60
C ASP A 206 16.67 -12.41 -11.21
N LEU A 207 16.30 -12.48 -9.93
CA LEU A 207 15.05 -11.89 -9.44
C LEU A 207 15.06 -10.38 -9.60
N THR A 208 16.21 -9.73 -9.39
CA THR A 208 16.38 -8.28 -9.56
C THR A 208 16.09 -7.87 -11.01
N SER A 209 16.78 -8.49 -11.97
CA SER A 209 16.63 -8.22 -13.40
C SER A 209 15.21 -8.50 -13.89
N THR A 210 14.59 -9.56 -13.38
CA THR A 210 13.22 -9.96 -13.71
C THR A 210 12.21 -8.93 -13.22
N LEU A 211 12.31 -8.47 -11.97
CA LEU A 211 11.41 -7.46 -11.41
C LEU A 211 11.57 -6.11 -12.12
N ILE A 212 12.81 -5.69 -12.40
CA ILE A 212 13.09 -4.45 -13.15
C ILE A 212 12.48 -4.52 -14.55
N GLY A 213 12.67 -5.64 -15.26
CA GLY A 213 12.11 -5.85 -16.60
C GLY A 213 10.59 -5.89 -16.58
N LEU A 214 9.98 -6.71 -15.72
CA LEU A 214 8.52 -6.86 -15.65
C LEU A 214 7.84 -5.55 -15.30
N PHE A 215 8.26 -4.88 -14.23
CA PHE A 215 7.60 -3.63 -13.81
C PHE A 215 7.97 -2.46 -14.71
N GLY A 216 9.23 -2.29 -15.07
CA GLY A 216 9.68 -1.19 -15.92
C GLY A 216 9.08 -1.22 -17.32
N ILE A 217 9.12 -2.38 -17.99
CA ILE A 217 8.57 -2.51 -19.36
C ILE A 217 7.04 -2.47 -19.33
N SER A 218 6.39 -3.10 -18.33
CA SER A 218 4.92 -3.03 -18.22
C SER A 218 4.42 -1.59 -18.07
N GLN A 219 5.18 -0.74 -17.38
CA GLN A 219 4.84 0.68 -17.22
C GLN A 219 4.92 1.42 -18.55
N VAL A 220 5.98 1.21 -19.34
CA VAL A 220 6.11 1.83 -20.67
C VAL A 220 4.93 1.46 -21.56
N PHE A 221 4.54 0.17 -21.59
CA PHE A 221 3.37 -0.25 -22.37
C PHE A 221 2.05 0.33 -21.84
N PHE A 222 1.91 0.44 -20.51
CA PHE A 222 0.74 1.04 -19.90
C PHE A 222 0.60 2.53 -20.24
N GLU A 223 1.70 3.28 -20.18
CA GLU A 223 1.73 4.70 -20.58
C GLU A 223 1.41 4.88 -22.06
N LEU A 224 2.00 4.06 -22.94
CA LEU A 224 1.70 4.07 -24.38
C LEU A 224 0.22 3.73 -24.68
N SER A 225 -0.44 2.95 -23.82
CA SER A 225 -1.83 2.54 -24.02
C SER A 225 -2.86 3.62 -23.67
N LYS A 226 -2.47 4.63 -22.88
CA LYS A 226 -3.36 5.73 -22.52
C LYS A 226 -3.42 6.74 -23.67
N ARG A 227 -4.63 7.02 -24.17
CA ARG A 227 -4.87 8.24 -24.94
C ARG A 227 -4.73 9.41 -23.97
N PHE A 228 -4.00 10.45 -24.36
CA PHE A 228 -3.94 11.71 -23.61
C PHE A 228 -5.37 12.24 -23.42
N GLU A 229 -5.98 11.98 -22.26
CA GLU A 229 -7.25 12.59 -21.90
C GLU A 229 -6.98 14.07 -21.59
N LYS A 230 -7.86 14.95 -22.09
CA LYS A 230 -7.73 16.39 -21.88
C LYS A 230 -7.68 16.66 -20.37
N ALA A 231 -6.61 17.31 -19.92
CA ALA A 231 -6.50 17.81 -18.56
C ALA A 231 -7.74 18.66 -18.23
N GLN A 232 -8.48 18.27 -17.19
CA GLN A 232 -9.58 19.09 -16.71
C GLN A 232 -9.00 20.37 -16.10
N LYS A 233 -9.54 21.52 -16.51
CA LYS A 233 -9.17 22.81 -15.92
C LYS A 233 -9.54 22.78 -14.43
N VAL A 234 -8.52 22.78 -13.57
CA VAL A 234 -8.71 22.98 -12.13
C VAL A 234 -8.91 24.47 -11.92
N GLU A 235 -10.11 24.88 -11.53
CA GLU A 235 -10.34 26.27 -11.10
C GLU A 235 -9.49 26.55 -9.85
N PRO A 236 -9.01 27.80 -9.67
CA PRO A 236 -8.22 28.15 -8.49
C PRO A 236 -9.05 28.01 -7.21
N ILE A 237 -8.87 26.89 -6.51
CA ILE A 237 -9.55 26.58 -5.26
C ILE A 237 -8.87 27.35 -4.11
N LYS A 238 -9.62 28.19 -3.41
CA LYS A 238 -9.17 28.77 -2.13
C LYS A 238 -9.16 27.69 -1.06
N ILE A 239 -8.01 27.50 -0.42
CA ILE A 239 -7.85 26.58 0.70
C ILE A 239 -7.83 27.41 1.98
N ASP A 240 -8.95 27.38 2.69
CA ASP A 240 -9.09 28.01 4.01
C ASP A 240 -8.74 27.02 5.13
N LYS A 241 -9.73 26.70 5.99
CA LYS A 241 -9.59 25.83 7.15
C LYS A 241 -9.20 24.42 6.73
N VAL A 242 -7.96 24.03 7.03
CA VAL A 242 -7.43 22.70 6.72
C VAL A 242 -7.85 21.67 7.78
N PHE A 243 -7.80 22.04 9.06
CA PHE A 243 -8.06 21.09 10.13
C PHE A 243 -9.55 20.99 10.48
N PRO A 244 -10.10 19.76 10.54
CA PRO A 244 -11.42 19.54 11.12
C PRO A 244 -11.41 19.89 12.62
N SER A 245 -12.53 20.40 13.13
CA SER A 245 -12.61 20.72 14.56
C SER A 245 -12.44 19.48 15.43
N PHE A 246 -11.70 19.60 16.53
CA PHE A 246 -11.50 18.48 17.47
C PHE A 246 -12.83 17.89 17.96
N LYS A 247 -13.83 18.73 18.19
CA LYS A 247 -15.19 18.31 18.58
C LYS A 247 -15.86 17.43 17.51
N LYS A 248 -15.67 17.75 16.22
CA LYS A 248 -16.18 16.94 15.11
C LYS A 248 -15.46 15.59 15.06
N LEU A 249 -14.13 15.55 15.20
CA LEU A 249 -13.37 14.29 15.26
C LEU A 249 -13.88 13.37 16.38
N VAL A 250 -14.08 13.91 17.59
CA VAL A 250 -14.60 13.14 18.73
C VAL A 250 -16.01 12.62 18.46
N SER A 251 -16.88 13.40 17.80
CA SER A 251 -18.23 12.93 17.44
C SER A 251 -18.22 11.74 16.45
N MET A 252 -17.14 11.58 15.68
CA MET A 252 -17.00 10.55 14.65
C MET A 252 -16.38 9.25 15.16
N TRP A 253 -16.14 9.09 16.47
CA TRP A 253 -15.46 7.92 17.04
C TRP A 253 -16.03 6.57 16.55
N LYS A 254 -17.35 6.45 16.41
CA LYS A 254 -17.99 5.23 15.88
C LYS A 254 -17.57 4.92 14.44
N ILE A 255 -17.52 5.95 13.59
CA ILE A 255 -17.05 5.83 12.21
C ILE A 255 -15.57 5.42 12.21
N ILE A 256 -14.75 6.05 13.05
CA ILE A 256 -13.31 5.75 13.15
C ILE A 256 -13.08 4.29 13.52
N PHE A 257 -13.69 3.79 14.60
CA PHE A 257 -13.52 2.40 15.03
C PHE A 257 -14.08 1.42 14.00
N SER A 258 -15.24 1.71 13.41
CA SER A 258 -15.82 0.85 12.37
C SER A 258 -14.91 0.77 11.15
N SER A 259 -14.51 1.91 10.59
CA SER A 259 -13.62 2.00 9.42
C SER A 259 -12.24 1.38 9.69
N LEU A 260 -11.67 1.59 10.88
CA LEU A 260 -10.39 1.01 11.26
C LEU A 260 -10.48 -0.52 11.30
N GLY A 261 -11.55 -1.06 11.92
CA GLY A 261 -11.80 -2.50 11.95
C GLY A 261 -12.01 -3.07 10.56
N ILE A 262 -12.86 -2.44 9.75
CA ILE A 262 -13.13 -2.83 8.36
C ILE A 262 -11.83 -2.85 7.53
N GLY A 263 -11.07 -1.76 7.53
CA GLY A 263 -9.85 -1.66 6.74
C GLY A 263 -8.77 -2.65 7.18
N THR A 264 -8.57 -2.81 8.49
CA THR A 264 -7.56 -3.74 8.99
C THR A 264 -7.93 -5.20 8.72
N LEU A 265 -9.21 -5.58 8.91
CA LEU A 265 -9.67 -6.94 8.66
C LEU A 265 -9.67 -7.29 7.17
N ILE A 266 -10.19 -6.40 6.32
CA ILE A 266 -10.14 -6.60 4.87
C ILE A 266 -8.68 -6.65 4.39
N GLY A 267 -7.83 -5.74 4.85
CA GLY A 267 -6.40 -5.78 4.51
C GLY A 267 -5.71 -7.09 4.91
N ALA A 268 -6.10 -7.67 6.05
CA ALA A 268 -5.57 -8.96 6.49
C ALA A 268 -6.08 -10.14 5.64
N ILE A 269 -7.14 -9.97 4.84
CA ILE A 269 -7.61 -10.99 3.89
C ILE A 269 -6.78 -10.87 2.61
N PRO A 270 -5.98 -11.89 2.28
CA PRO A 270 -5.13 -11.84 1.11
C PRO A 270 -5.90 -11.60 -0.19
N GLY A 271 -5.43 -10.65 -0.98
CA GLY A 271 -5.89 -10.35 -2.32
C GLY A 271 -7.24 -9.64 -2.47
N THR A 272 -7.83 -9.18 -1.37
CA THR A 272 -9.09 -8.42 -1.42
C THR A 272 -8.88 -6.93 -1.75
N GLY A 273 -7.68 -6.39 -1.50
CA GLY A 273 -7.31 -5.02 -1.85
C GLY A 273 -8.09 -3.93 -1.09
N ALA A 274 -7.65 -2.68 -1.25
CA ALA A 274 -8.21 -1.55 -0.50
C ALA A 274 -9.60 -1.08 -1.00
N SER A 275 -9.96 -1.33 -2.26
CA SER A 275 -11.21 -0.85 -2.84
C SER A 275 -12.46 -1.43 -2.16
N ILE A 276 -12.43 -2.71 -1.76
CA ILE A 276 -13.56 -3.33 -1.03
C ILE A 276 -13.71 -2.67 0.37
N ALA A 277 -12.59 -2.44 1.05
CA ALA A 277 -12.57 -1.84 2.38
C ALA A 277 -13.20 -0.44 2.38
N VAL A 278 -12.87 0.41 1.41
CA VAL A 278 -13.38 1.79 1.37
C VAL A 278 -14.88 1.86 1.09
N PHE A 279 -15.41 1.01 0.20
CA PHE A 279 -16.86 0.95 -0.03
C PHE A 279 -17.61 0.40 1.18
N MET A 280 -17.08 -0.64 1.82
CA MET A 280 -17.72 -1.21 3.02
C MET A 280 -17.69 -0.21 4.18
N ALA A 281 -16.59 0.52 4.34
CA ALA A 281 -16.48 1.59 5.34
C ALA A 281 -17.44 2.76 5.05
N TYR A 282 -17.58 3.17 3.80
CA TYR A 282 -18.55 4.20 3.39
C TYR A 282 -19.99 3.75 3.69
N ASN A 283 -20.36 2.52 3.34
CA ASN A 283 -21.68 1.96 3.64
C ASN A 283 -21.95 1.84 5.15
N SER A 284 -20.95 1.37 5.92
CA SER A 284 -21.06 1.30 7.38
C SER A 284 -21.24 2.69 8.00
N ALA A 285 -20.47 3.68 7.53
CA ALA A 285 -20.60 5.05 7.97
C ALA A 285 -21.98 5.63 7.63
N LYS A 286 -22.56 5.31 6.47
CA LYS A 286 -23.92 5.70 6.11
C LYS A 286 -24.91 5.25 7.18
N THR A 287 -24.91 3.96 7.54
CA THR A 287 -25.77 3.42 8.62
C THR A 287 -25.49 4.09 9.98
N ILE A 288 -24.23 4.38 10.31
CA ILE A 288 -23.88 5.08 11.56
C ILE A 288 -24.43 6.50 11.58
N THR A 289 -24.33 7.22 10.46
CA THR A 289 -24.83 8.60 10.34
C THR A 289 -26.35 8.67 10.40
N GLU A 290 -27.07 7.74 9.77
CA GLU A 290 -28.54 7.62 9.85
C GLU A 290 -29.00 7.39 11.31
N ASN A 291 -28.26 6.59 12.07
CA ASN A 291 -28.54 6.31 13.48
C ASN A 291 -28.01 7.38 14.47
N SER A 292 -27.40 8.46 13.98
CA SER A 292 -26.72 9.46 14.82
C SER A 292 -27.65 10.49 15.47
N LYS A 293 -28.96 10.45 15.18
CA LYS A 293 -29.96 11.43 15.64
C LYS A 293 -29.59 12.89 15.29
N GLY A 294 -29.04 13.11 14.08
CA GLY A 294 -28.68 14.44 13.57
C GLY A 294 -27.35 15.00 14.11
N LYS A 295 -26.55 14.21 14.83
CA LYS A 295 -25.21 14.63 15.29
C LYS A 295 -24.16 14.58 14.18
N LEU A 296 -24.39 13.76 13.16
CA LEU A 296 -23.53 13.58 12.00
C LEU A 296 -24.28 13.97 10.73
N GLU A 297 -23.54 14.41 9.72
CA GLU A 297 -24.10 14.78 8.42
C GLU A 297 -24.30 13.52 7.56
N PRO A 298 -25.37 13.45 6.75
CA PRO A 298 -25.62 12.30 5.89
C PRO A 298 -24.57 12.20 4.79
N LEU A 299 -24.10 10.98 4.52
CA LEU A 299 -23.19 10.70 3.41
C LEU A 299 -23.85 10.99 2.05
N GLY A 300 -23.02 11.31 1.05
CA GLY A 300 -23.44 11.75 -0.27
C GLY A 300 -23.93 13.20 -0.34
N SER A 301 -23.84 13.95 0.76
CA SER A 301 -24.22 15.36 0.82
C SER A 301 -23.03 16.31 0.70
N GLY A 302 -21.79 15.81 0.56
CA GLY A 302 -20.58 16.60 0.73
C GLY A 302 -20.26 16.81 2.20
N SER A 303 -20.35 15.74 2.98
CA SER A 303 -20.07 15.66 4.40
C SER A 303 -18.63 15.22 4.67
N LEU A 304 -18.04 15.69 5.77
CA LEU A 304 -16.71 15.22 6.18
C LEU A 304 -16.72 13.73 6.52
N GLU A 305 -17.83 13.22 7.07
CA GLU A 305 -18.04 11.81 7.42
C GLU A 305 -17.81 10.87 6.23
N GLY A 306 -18.30 11.25 5.04
CA GLY A 306 -18.13 10.46 3.82
C GLY A 306 -16.73 10.48 3.22
N VAL A 307 -15.90 11.46 3.57
CA VAL A 307 -14.46 11.47 3.24
C VAL A 307 -13.67 10.69 4.31
N PHE A 308 -14.01 10.90 5.57
CA PHE A 308 -13.26 10.36 6.70
C PHE A 308 -13.37 8.84 6.82
N ALA A 309 -14.57 8.29 6.62
CA ALA A 309 -14.81 6.86 6.72
C ALA A 309 -13.98 6.02 5.74
N PRO A 310 -14.01 6.29 4.42
CA PRO A 310 -13.18 5.55 3.47
C PRO A 310 -11.69 5.80 3.69
N GLU A 311 -11.25 7.01 4.05
CA GLU A 311 -9.81 7.28 4.23
C GLU A 311 -9.20 6.61 5.47
N VAL A 312 -9.95 6.50 6.58
CA VAL A 312 -9.51 5.67 7.72
C VAL A 312 -9.36 4.22 7.29
N ALA A 313 -10.34 3.66 6.56
CA ALA A 313 -10.29 2.27 6.12
C ALA A 313 -9.17 2.03 5.10
N ASN A 314 -9.00 2.92 4.13
CA ASN A 314 -7.96 2.87 3.10
C ASN A 314 -6.56 2.76 3.73
N ASN A 315 -6.27 3.62 4.70
CA ASN A 315 -4.96 3.61 5.35
C ASN A 315 -4.83 2.49 6.38
N ALA A 316 -5.94 2.03 6.96
CA ALA A 316 -5.95 0.85 7.81
C ALA A 316 -5.63 -0.45 7.04
N VAL A 317 -5.94 -0.50 5.75
CA VAL A 317 -5.53 -1.62 4.89
C VAL A 317 -4.01 -1.75 4.82
N THR A 318 -3.25 -0.66 4.92
CA THR A 318 -1.77 -0.73 4.81
C THR A 318 -1.14 -1.57 5.91
N GLY A 319 -1.54 -1.38 7.17
CA GLY A 319 -1.11 -2.22 8.28
C GLY A 319 -1.72 -3.63 8.20
N GLY A 320 -3.00 -3.74 7.83
CA GLY A 320 -3.69 -5.02 7.68
C GLY A 320 -3.03 -5.94 6.63
N ALA A 321 -2.71 -5.40 5.45
CA ALA A 321 -2.09 -6.13 4.35
C ALA A 321 -0.67 -6.60 4.66
N LEU A 322 0.04 -5.90 5.53
CA LEU A 322 1.37 -6.31 5.99
C LEU A 322 1.33 -7.49 6.98
N ILE A 323 0.18 -7.77 7.62
CA ILE A 323 0.05 -8.91 8.54
C ILE A 323 0.33 -10.24 7.82
N PRO A 324 -0.45 -10.66 6.81
CA PRO A 324 -0.17 -11.89 6.08
C PRO A 324 1.13 -11.79 5.28
N ALA A 325 1.49 -10.59 4.78
CA ALA A 325 2.70 -10.43 3.96
C ALA A 325 3.96 -10.74 4.74
N LEU A 326 4.09 -10.21 5.96
CA LEU A 326 5.25 -10.47 6.81
C LEU A 326 5.16 -11.83 7.50
N ALA A 327 3.98 -12.22 8.00
CA ALA A 327 3.83 -13.41 8.85
C ALA A 327 3.70 -14.72 8.08
N LEU A 328 3.11 -14.70 6.89
CA LEU A 328 2.86 -15.87 6.05
C LEU A 328 3.63 -15.84 4.72
N GLY A 329 4.20 -14.70 4.34
CA GLY A 329 4.76 -14.51 3.00
C GLY A 329 3.70 -14.46 1.90
N ILE A 330 2.44 -14.17 2.26
CA ILE A 330 1.33 -14.06 1.31
C ILE A 330 0.90 -12.59 1.25
N PRO A 331 0.85 -11.97 0.05
CA PRO A 331 0.46 -10.58 -0.06
C PRO A 331 -0.99 -10.32 0.36
N GLY A 332 -1.20 -9.23 1.10
CA GLY A 332 -2.54 -8.70 1.38
C GLY A 332 -3.17 -8.02 0.16
N ASP A 333 -2.33 -7.37 -0.65
CA ASP A 333 -2.69 -6.62 -1.85
C ASP A 333 -1.56 -6.64 -2.89
N ALA A 334 -1.78 -6.03 -4.06
CA ALA A 334 -0.77 -5.98 -5.12
C ALA A 334 0.54 -5.29 -4.68
N ALA A 335 0.46 -4.25 -3.84
CA ALA A 335 1.62 -3.48 -3.40
C ALA A 335 2.52 -4.30 -2.45
N THR A 336 1.90 -5.03 -1.52
CA THR A 336 2.59 -5.94 -0.61
C THR A 336 3.22 -7.14 -1.32
N ALA A 337 2.69 -7.57 -2.47
CA ALA A 337 3.35 -8.58 -3.31
C ALA A 337 4.70 -8.10 -3.84
N VAL A 338 4.77 -6.83 -4.26
CA VAL A 338 6.02 -6.19 -4.70
C VAL A 338 6.99 -6.00 -3.53
N LEU A 339 6.49 -5.65 -2.34
CA LEU A 339 7.30 -5.56 -1.11
C LEU A 339 7.90 -6.92 -0.70
N ILE A 340 7.14 -8.01 -0.81
CA ILE A 340 7.65 -9.37 -0.59
C ILE A 340 8.81 -9.66 -1.56
N GLY A 341 8.64 -9.35 -2.85
CA GLY A 341 9.71 -9.49 -3.84
C GLY A 341 10.96 -8.69 -3.48
N ALA A 342 10.79 -7.44 -3.03
CA ALA A 342 11.89 -6.58 -2.61
C ALA A 342 12.64 -7.13 -1.38
N LEU A 343 11.91 -7.68 -0.39
CA LEU A 343 12.51 -8.35 0.76
C LEU A 343 13.34 -9.56 0.32
N MET A 344 12.80 -10.39 -0.57
CA MET A 344 13.48 -11.59 -1.06
C MET A 344 14.76 -11.25 -1.83
N VAL A 345 14.77 -10.21 -2.67
CA VAL A 345 15.99 -9.72 -3.35
C VAL A 345 17.05 -9.29 -2.35
N LYS A 346 16.64 -8.71 -1.22
CA LYS A 346 17.54 -8.32 -0.12
C LYS A 346 17.92 -9.49 0.81
N GLY A 347 17.64 -10.73 0.40
CA GLY A 347 17.96 -11.93 1.17
C GLY A 347 17.07 -12.15 2.39
N VAL A 348 15.92 -11.46 2.46
CA VAL A 348 14.97 -11.56 3.56
C VAL A 348 13.77 -12.38 3.12
N THR A 349 13.59 -13.55 3.70
CA THR A 349 12.44 -14.41 3.43
C THR A 349 11.32 -14.12 4.42
N PRO A 350 10.18 -13.56 3.97
CA PRO A 350 9.01 -13.35 4.84
C PRO A 350 8.42 -14.68 5.31
N GLY A 351 7.55 -14.61 6.32
CA GLY A 351 7.02 -15.79 7.01
C GLY A 351 7.62 -15.94 8.41
N PHE A 352 7.40 -17.09 9.06
CA PHE A 352 7.97 -17.36 10.38
C PHE A 352 9.48 -17.19 10.45
N HIS A 353 10.21 -17.54 9.38
CA HIS A 353 11.65 -17.38 9.35
C HIS A 353 12.08 -15.94 9.65
N LEU A 354 11.41 -14.93 9.09
CA LEU A 354 11.67 -13.51 9.36
C LEU A 354 11.56 -13.18 10.86
N PHE A 355 10.51 -13.67 11.52
CA PHE A 355 10.28 -13.43 12.95
C PHE A 355 11.23 -14.22 13.86
N ALA A 356 11.73 -15.37 13.39
CA ALA A 356 12.66 -16.21 14.14
C ALA A 356 14.11 -15.74 14.03
N THR A 357 14.55 -15.34 12.83
CA THR A 357 15.97 -15.04 12.55
C THR A 357 16.27 -13.56 12.45
N ASN A 358 15.29 -12.73 12.09
CA ASN A 358 15.50 -11.33 11.75
C ASN A 358 14.52 -10.40 12.49
N MET A 359 14.23 -10.69 13.76
CA MET A 359 13.27 -9.93 14.56
C MET A 359 13.66 -8.43 14.71
N ALA A 360 14.96 -8.10 14.67
CA ALA A 360 15.41 -6.71 14.64
C ALA A 360 14.89 -5.95 13.40
N LEU A 361 14.88 -6.60 12.23
CA LEU A 361 14.32 -6.01 11.00
C LEU A 361 12.79 -5.89 11.09
N VAL A 362 12.11 -6.83 11.75
CA VAL A 362 10.66 -6.72 11.99
C VAL A 362 10.34 -5.47 12.83
N TYR A 363 11.07 -5.23 13.90
CA TYR A 363 10.90 -4.01 14.70
C TYR A 363 11.30 -2.75 13.92
N ALA A 364 12.31 -2.83 13.05
CA ALA A 364 12.65 -1.74 12.14
C ALA A 364 11.46 -1.42 11.21
N ILE A 365 10.82 -2.42 10.61
CA ILE A 365 9.62 -2.26 9.75
C ILE A 365 8.46 -1.63 10.54
N PHE A 366 8.18 -2.10 11.75
CA PHE A 366 7.11 -1.54 12.58
C PHE A 366 7.37 -0.07 12.93
N THR A 367 8.60 0.26 13.29
CA THR A 367 8.96 1.65 13.63
C THR A 367 9.01 2.53 12.39
N THR A 368 9.47 2.00 11.25
CA THR A 368 9.37 2.68 9.96
C THR A 368 7.92 3.02 9.65
N MET A 369 6.98 2.09 9.80
CA MET A 369 5.55 2.36 9.57
C MET A 369 5.03 3.49 10.47
N LEU A 370 5.48 3.57 11.72
CA LEU A 370 5.15 4.68 12.61
C LEU A 370 5.66 6.02 12.05
N ILE A 371 6.95 6.09 11.74
CA ILE A 371 7.61 7.32 11.25
C ILE A 371 7.04 7.75 9.90
N VAL A 372 6.84 6.80 9.00
CA VAL A 372 6.27 7.04 7.66
C VAL A 372 4.86 7.59 7.75
N ASN A 373 4.01 7.09 8.65
CA ASN A 373 2.66 7.66 8.81
C ASN A 373 2.72 9.11 9.32
N ILE A 374 3.66 9.43 10.20
CA ILE A 374 3.92 10.81 10.64
C ILE A 374 4.38 11.68 9.47
N TYR A 375 5.32 11.20 8.66
CA TYR A 375 5.82 11.92 7.48
C TYR A 375 4.77 12.10 6.39
N MET A 376 3.98 11.06 6.12
CA MET A 376 2.84 11.15 5.22
C MET A 376 1.88 12.25 5.67
N ALA A 377 1.48 12.26 6.95
CA ALA A 377 0.59 13.29 7.46
C ALA A 377 1.21 14.69 7.40
N LEU A 378 2.48 14.82 7.82
CA LEU A 378 3.21 16.09 7.80
C LEU A 378 3.33 16.66 6.39
N PHE A 379 3.84 15.89 5.43
CA PHE A 379 4.07 16.35 4.07
C PHE A 379 2.77 16.57 3.32
N GLN A 380 1.73 15.78 3.60
CA GLN A 380 0.41 16.06 3.05
C GLN A 380 -0.13 17.40 3.51
N LEU A 381 -0.12 17.67 4.82
CA LEU A 381 -0.58 18.94 5.38
C LEU A 381 0.20 20.14 4.85
N LEU A 382 1.53 20.02 4.75
CA LEU A 382 2.39 21.07 4.19
C LEU A 382 2.09 21.30 2.70
N GLY A 383 1.81 20.23 1.95
CA GLY A 383 1.53 20.28 0.52
C GLY A 383 0.09 20.66 0.16
N VAL A 384 -0.86 20.68 1.10
CA VAL A 384 -2.29 20.95 0.85
C VAL A 384 -2.49 22.20 -0.04
N ARG A 385 -1.73 23.28 0.20
CA ARG A 385 -1.83 24.54 -0.57
C ARG A 385 -1.18 24.50 -1.95
N LEU A 386 -0.31 23.53 -2.19
CA LEU A 386 0.41 23.35 -3.46
C LEU A 386 -0.36 22.43 -4.42
N TYR A 387 -1.15 21.49 -3.90
CA TYR A 387 -1.82 20.47 -4.72
C TYR A 387 -2.76 21.01 -5.80
N PRO A 388 -3.62 22.03 -5.55
CA PRO A 388 -4.45 22.59 -6.60
C PRO A 388 -3.63 23.20 -7.75
N LYS A 389 -2.44 23.75 -7.44
CA LYS A 389 -1.54 24.34 -8.45
C LYS A 389 -0.86 23.25 -9.29
N VAL A 390 -0.38 22.19 -8.64
CA VAL A 390 0.29 21.08 -9.34
C VAL A 390 -0.69 20.33 -10.25
N LEU A 391 -1.92 20.08 -9.78
CA LEU A 391 -2.95 19.42 -10.57
C LEU A 391 -3.54 20.30 -11.69
N SER A 392 -3.31 21.61 -11.64
CA SER A 392 -3.71 22.56 -12.70
C SER A 392 -2.71 22.64 -13.87
N VAL A 393 -1.54 22.02 -13.76
CA VAL A 393 -0.53 22.01 -14.82
C VAL A 393 -1.03 21.11 -15.96
N PRO A 394 -1.12 21.61 -17.21
CA PRO A 394 -1.50 20.80 -18.36
C PRO A 394 -0.55 19.61 -18.51
N GLN A 395 -1.07 18.41 -18.74
CA GLN A 395 -0.27 17.21 -19.03
C GLN A 395 0.27 17.19 -20.47
N GLU A 396 0.61 18.35 -21.02
CA GLU A 396 1.20 18.50 -22.35
C GLU A 396 2.73 18.42 -22.22
N ILE A 397 3.29 17.22 -22.33
CA ILE A 397 4.68 16.98 -22.73
C ILE A 397 4.67 16.00 -23.91
#